data_AF-A0A1H3VGA5-F1
#
_entry.id   AF-A0A1H3VGA5-F1
#
_cell.length_a   1.000
_cell.length_b   1.000
_cell.length_c   1.000
_cell.angle_alpha   90.00
_cell.angle_beta   90.00
_cell.angle_gamma   90.00
#
_symmetry.space_group_name_H-M   'P 1'
#
loop_
_entity.id
_entity.type
_entity.pdbx_description
1 polymer ?
#
loop_
_entity_poly.entity_id
_entity_poly.type
_entity_poly.pdbx_seq_one_letter_code
_entity_poly.pdbx_strand_id
1 'polypeptide(L)'
;MESRIDPAQLLSQTSQPVKAPKSQKPEELREVAQQFEAIFIQQMYKEMRKSIPNDGLIQRGNADDVYTQMQDMEAAKIAAQQGGIGLADLMMEQLAKQQ
;
A
#
# COMPACT_ATOMS: atom_id res chain seq x y z
N MET A 1 1.45 20.65 -23.28
CA MET A 1 2.35 20.03 -22.28
C MET A 1 1.53 18.98 -21.54
N GLU A 2 1.17 17.89 -22.23
CA GLU A 2 0.38 16.81 -21.64
C GLU A 2 1.35 15.87 -20.91
N SER A 3 1.48 16.05 -19.59
CA SER A 3 2.08 14.99 -18.77
C SER A 3 1.07 13.85 -18.75
N ARG A 4 1.21 12.92 -19.70
CA ARG A 4 0.51 11.65 -19.63
C ARG A 4 1.15 10.91 -18.47
N ILE A 5 0.43 10.83 -17.36
CA ILE A 5 0.80 9.98 -16.24
C ILE A 5 0.72 8.55 -16.78
N ASP A 6 1.87 8.00 -17.19
CA ASP A 6 1.95 6.63 -17.66
C ASP A 6 1.74 5.70 -16.46
N PRO A 7 0.65 4.92 -16.40
CA PRO A 7 0.33 4.09 -15.24
C PRO A 7 1.44 3.06 -14.93
N ALA A 8 2.19 2.64 -15.95
CA ALA A 8 3.36 1.78 -15.80
C ALA A 8 4.51 2.43 -14.98
N GLN A 9 4.66 3.75 -15.00
CA GLN A 9 5.69 4.47 -14.23
C GLN A 9 5.29 4.70 -12.77
N LEU A 10 4.00 4.64 -12.43
CA LEU A 10 3.55 4.69 -11.04
C LEU A 10 3.71 3.31 -10.37
N LEU A 11 3.44 2.23 -11.12
CA LEU A 11 3.63 0.84 -10.70
C LEU A 11 5.10 0.46 -10.42
N SER A 12 6.06 1.13 -11.07
CA SER A 12 7.49 0.90 -10.82
C SER A 12 7.97 1.56 -9.51
N GLN A 13 7.34 2.65 -9.07
CA GLN A 13 7.65 3.29 -7.80
C GLN A 13 7.21 2.44 -6.60
N THR A 14 6.13 1.68 -6.74
CA THR A 14 5.64 0.71 -5.75
C THR A 14 6.43 -0.61 -5.74
N SER A 15 7.22 -0.88 -6.78
CA SER A 15 8.07 -2.07 -6.89
C SER A 15 9.47 -1.86 -6.33
N GLN A 16 9.76 -0.71 -5.72
CA GLN A 16 11.04 -0.53 -5.06
C GLN A 16 11.16 -1.57 -3.93
N PRO A 17 12.16 -2.46 -3.99
CA PRO A 17 12.33 -3.45 -2.94
C PRO A 17 12.56 -2.71 -1.63
N VAL A 18 11.83 -3.11 -0.59
CA VAL A 18 12.04 -2.68 0.79
C VAL A 18 13.52 -2.94 1.10
N LYS A 19 14.35 -1.89 1.03
CA LYS A 19 15.77 -2.01 1.35
C LYS A 19 15.84 -2.21 2.85
N ALA A 20 16.25 -3.41 3.27
CA ALA A 20 16.56 -3.66 4.66
C ALA A 20 17.58 -2.61 5.13
N PRO A 21 17.30 -1.85 6.20
CA PRO A 21 18.16 -0.77 6.61
C PRO A 21 19.55 -1.32 6.97
N LYS A 22 20.60 -0.75 6.35
CA LYS A 22 22.00 -1.13 6.60
C LYS A 22 22.50 -0.70 7.98
N SER A 23 21.70 0.11 8.67
CA SER A 23 21.87 0.58 10.04
C SER A 23 20.47 0.74 10.63
N GLN A 24 20.18 0.09 11.77
CA GLN A 24 18.87 0.04 12.43
C GLN A 24 18.47 1.41 13.03
N LYS A 25 18.36 2.45 12.20
CA LYS A 25 17.82 3.72 12.67
C LYS A 25 16.31 3.55 12.89
N PRO A 26 15.78 3.91 14.06
CA PRO A 26 14.36 3.76 14.36
C PRO A 26 13.42 4.37 13.31
N GLU A 27 13.81 5.51 12.71
CA GLU A 27 13.05 6.18 11.66
C GLU A 27 12.96 5.37 10.35
N GLU A 28 14.07 4.79 9.90
CA GLU A 28 14.10 3.97 8.68
C GLU A 28 13.25 2.69 8.86
N LEU A 29 13.27 2.10 10.08
CA LEU A 29 12.42 0.96 10.42
C LEU A 29 10.93 1.33 10.47
N ARG A 30 10.60 2.53 11.01
CA ARG A 30 9.23 3.02 11.06
C ARG A 30 8.67 3.24 9.66
N GLU A 31 9.46 3.82 8.76
CA GLU A 31 9.06 4.04 7.37
C GLU A 31 8.76 2.72 6.65
N VAL A 32 9.60 1.70 6.86
CA VAL A 32 9.39 0.36 6.30
C VAL A 32 8.13 -0.29 6.89
N ALA A 33 7.91 -0.16 8.19
CA ALA A 33 6.72 -0.70 8.86
C ALA A 33 5.43 -0.04 8.33
N GLN A 34 5.43 1.28 8.11
CA GLN A 34 4.31 1.99 7.50
C GLN A 34 4.07 1.57 6.05
N GLN A 35 5.12 1.34 5.26
CA GLN A 35 4.98 0.82 3.89
C GLN A 35 4.36 -0.59 3.89
N PHE A 36 4.76 -1.45 4.83
CA PHE A 36 4.17 -2.76 4.98
C PHE A 36 2.68 -2.68 5.36
N GLU A 37 2.34 -1.81 6.31
CA GLU A 37 0.95 -1.56 6.69
C GLU A 37 0.11 -1.06 5.50
N ALA A 38 0.65 -0.18 4.65
CA ALA A 38 -0.04 0.28 3.45
C ALA A 38 -0.36 -0.86 2.48
N ILE A 39 0.56 -1.81 2.27
CA ILE A 39 0.31 -3.00 1.45
C ILE A 39 -0.80 -3.86 2.07
N PHE A 40 -0.77 -4.02 3.40
CA PHE A 40 -1.79 -4.79 4.10
C PHE A 40 -3.19 -4.15 3.96
N ILE A 41 -3.30 -2.83 4.14
CA ILE A 41 -4.56 -2.09 3.97
C ILE A 41 -5.04 -2.19 2.52
N GLN A 42 -4.15 -2.07 1.53
CA GLN A 42 -4.51 -2.25 0.11
C GLN A 42 -5.08 -3.65 -0.15
N GLN A 43 -4.47 -4.68 0.44
CA GLN A 43 -4.94 -6.05 0.32
C GLN A 43 -6.29 -6.24 1.02
N MET A 44 -6.52 -5.58 2.16
CA MET A 44 -7.83 -5.55 2.83
C MET A 44 -8.90 -4.93 1.91
N TYR A 45 -8.63 -3.77 1.31
CA TYR A 45 -9.53 -3.12 0.37
C TYR A 45 -9.87 -4.00 -0.84
N LYS A 46 -8.88 -4.73 -1.35
CA LYS A 46 -9.07 -5.69 -2.43
C LYS A 46 -10.03 -6.83 -2.03
N GLU A 47 -9.86 -7.42 -0.84
CA GLU A 47 -10.76 -8.47 -0.36
C GLU A 47 -12.17 -7.94 -0.05
N MET A 48 -12.27 -6.72 0.50
CA MET A 48 -13.56 -6.05 0.70
C MET A 48 -14.30 -5.81 -0.62
N ARG A 49 -13.61 -5.47 -1.71
CA ARG A 49 -14.24 -5.31 -3.02
C ARG A 49 -14.65 -6.64 -3.64
N LYS A 50 -13.88 -7.70 -3.44
CA LYS A 50 -14.22 -9.05 -3.93
C LYS A 50 -15.48 -9.62 -3.26
N SER A 51 -15.83 -9.16 -2.07
CA SER A 51 -17.06 -9.61 -1.40
C SER A 51 -18.32 -8.95 -1.96
N ILE A 52 -18.18 -7.88 -2.76
CA ILE A 52 -19.30 -7.24 -3.46
C ILE A 52 -19.54 -8.00 -4.78
N PRO A 53 -20.75 -8.52 -5.02
CA PRO A 53 -21.09 -9.17 -6.28
C PRO A 53 -20.84 -8.25 -7.48
N ASN A 54 -20.29 -8.81 -8.57
CA ASN A 54 -20.04 -8.07 -9.82
C ASN A 54 -21.26 -8.15 -10.78
N ASP A 55 -22.47 -8.08 -10.23
CA ASP A 55 -23.75 -8.19 -10.94
C ASP A 55 -24.31 -6.83 -11.42
N GLY A 56 -23.45 -5.80 -11.42
CA GLY A 56 -23.80 -4.45 -11.88
C GLY A 56 -23.98 -4.34 -13.40
N LEU A 57 -24.76 -3.35 -13.82
CA LEU A 57 -25.04 -3.02 -15.23
C LEU A 57 -23.79 -2.63 -16.05
N ILE A 58 -22.70 -2.24 -15.37
CA ILE A 58 -21.45 -1.84 -16.01
C ILE A 58 -20.44 -2.98 -15.87
N GLN A 59 -19.98 -3.49 -17.01
CA GLN A 59 -18.93 -4.50 -17.05
C GLN A 59 -17.59 -3.87 -16.62
N ARG A 60 -16.94 -4.48 -15.63
CA ARG A 60 -15.61 -4.09 -15.18
C ARG A 60 -14.56 -4.58 -16.18
N GLY A 61 -13.77 -3.65 -16.74
CA GLY A 61 -12.66 -3.99 -17.62
C GLY A 61 -11.33 -4.12 -16.86
N ASN A 62 -10.34 -4.79 -17.46
CA ASN A 62 -8.98 -4.91 -16.91
C ASN A 62 -8.34 -3.54 -16.60
N ALA A 63 -8.65 -2.51 -17.40
CA ALA A 63 -8.13 -1.15 -17.17
C ALA A 63 -8.72 -0.51 -15.90
N ASP A 64 -10.00 -0.74 -15.63
CA ASP A 64 -10.65 -0.24 -14.40
C ASP A 64 -10.08 -0.92 -13.16
N ASP A 65 -9.78 -2.22 -13.24
CA ASP A 65 -9.18 -2.95 -12.14
C ASP A 65 -7.78 -2.45 -11.80
N VAL A 66 -6.96 -2.17 -12.83
CA VAL A 66 -5.62 -1.60 -12.63
C VAL A 66 -5.73 -0.19 -12.04
N TYR A 67 -6.61 0.66 -12.57
CA TYR A 67 -6.82 2.01 -12.05
C TYR A 67 -7.30 1.99 -10.59
N THR A 68 -8.27 1.13 -10.28
CA THR A 68 -8.79 0.95 -8.91
C THR A 68 -7.67 0.49 -7.97
N GLN A 69 -6.84 -0.47 -8.39
CA GLN A 69 -5.71 -0.93 -7.57
C GLN A 69 -4.70 0.18 -7.28
N MET A 70 -4.43 1.06 -8.25
CA MET A 70 -3.54 2.21 -8.05
C MET A 70 -4.16 3.23 -7.08
N GLN A 71 -5.44 3.52 -7.22
CA GLN A 71 -6.19 4.38 -6.32
C GLN A 71 -6.18 3.83 -4.89
N ASP A 72 -6.39 2.53 -4.74
CA ASP A 72 -6.38 1.85 -3.45
C ASP A 72 -5.02 1.90 -2.77
N MET A 73 -3.95 1.78 -3.54
CA MET A 73 -2.60 1.87 -3.03
C MET A 73 -2.32 3.27 -2.46
N GLU A 74 -2.69 4.33 -3.17
CA GLU A 74 -2.49 5.69 -2.66
C GLU A 74 -3.34 5.95 -1.40
N ALA A 75 -4.60 5.52 -1.42
CA ALA A 75 -5.47 5.61 -0.24
C ALA A 75 -4.89 4.85 0.96
N ALA A 76 -4.35 3.64 0.73
CA ALA A 76 -3.74 2.83 1.77
C ALA A 76 -2.44 3.44 2.32
N LYS A 77 -1.62 4.08 1.46
CA LYS A 77 -0.42 4.80 1.87
C LYS A 77 -0.76 5.99 2.76
N ILE A 78 -1.73 6.79 2.36
CA ILE A 78 -2.22 7.93 3.15
C ILE A 78 -2.77 7.44 4.50
N ALA A 79 -3.55 6.35 4.49
CA ALA A 79 -4.10 5.75 5.70
C ALA A 79 -2.97 5.30 6.67
N ALA A 80 -1.98 4.55 6.18
CA ALA A 80 -0.85 4.10 6.99
C ALA A 80 -0.02 5.26 7.56
N GLN A 81 0.17 6.34 6.80
CA GLN A 81 0.87 7.54 7.28
C GLN A 81 0.11 8.28 8.38
N GLN A 82 -1.22 8.24 8.37
CA GLN A 82 -2.06 8.89 9.39
C GLN A 82 -2.34 8.02 10.63
N GLY A 83 -1.66 6.87 10.76
CA GLY A 83 -1.80 5.95 11.90
C GLY A 83 -2.47 4.62 11.57
N GLY A 84 -3.01 4.47 10.35
CA GLY A 84 -3.41 3.20 9.77
C GLY A 84 -4.33 2.39 10.67
N ILE A 85 -3.97 1.11 10.84
CA ILE A 85 -4.66 0.15 11.72
C ILE A 85 -3.81 -0.22 12.94
N GLY A 86 -2.64 0.42 13.12
CA GLY A 86 -1.68 0.17 14.20
C GLY A 86 -0.71 -0.98 13.95
N LEU A 87 -0.66 -1.54 12.75
CA LEU A 87 0.25 -2.64 12.43
C LEU A 87 1.71 -2.17 12.42
N ALA A 88 1.96 -0.96 11.90
CA ALA A 88 3.30 -0.39 11.90
C ALA A 88 3.84 -0.20 13.33
N ASP A 89 3.01 0.28 14.25
CA ASP A 89 3.41 0.45 15.65
C ASP A 89 3.67 -0.90 16.34
N LEU A 90 2.82 -1.91 16.09
CA LEU A 90 3.04 -3.26 16.60
C LEU A 90 4.36 -3.88 16.11
N MET A 91 4.71 -3.65 14.83
CA MET A 91 6.00 -4.08 14.29
C MET A 91 7.17 -3.37 14.99
N MET A 92 7.06 -2.07 15.22
CA MET A 92 8.08 -1.29 15.94
C MET A 92 8.24 -1.74 17.39
N GLU A 93 7.14 -2.01 18.10
CA GLU A 93 7.18 -2.58 19.45
C GLU A 93 7.86 -3.94 19.47
N GLN A 94 7.55 -4.80 18.50
CA GLN A 94 8.13 -6.14 18.43
C GLN A 94 9.63 -6.11 18.14
N LEU A 95 10.06 -5.19 17.27
CA LEU A 95 11.49 -4.97 16.98
C LEU A 95 12.22 -4.38 18.19
N ALA A 96 11.59 -3.46 18.93
CA ALA A 96 12.16 -2.90 20.15
C ALA A 96 12.31 -3.93 21.27
N LYS A 97 11.46 -4.97 21.33
CA LYS A 97 11.56 -6.09 22.28
C LYS A 97 12.61 -7.14 21.88
N GLN A 98 12.98 -7.20 20.60
CA GLN A 98 13.96 -8.16 20.07
C GLN A 98 15.40 -7.62 20.03
N GLN A 99 15.57 -6.32 20.26
CA GLN A 99 16.86 -5.67 20.48
C GLN A 99 17.16 -5.56 21.97
#